data_AF-A0A2D7BW48-F1
#
_entry.id   AF-A0A2D7BW48-F1
#
_cell.length_a   1.000
_cell.length_b   1.000
_cell.length_c   1.000
_cell.angle_alpha   90.00
_cell.angle_beta   90.00
_cell.angle_gamma   90.00
#
_symmetry.space_group_name_H-M   'P 1'
#
loop_
_entity.id
_entity.type
_entity.pdbx_description
1 polymer ?
#
loop_
_entity_poly.entity_id
_entity_poly.type
_entity_poly.pdbx_seq_one_letter_code
_entity_poly.pdbx_strand_id
1 'polypeptide(L)'
;MGEQKQTIDHTSLQHGFFQFTFPHTWKGIIPWVLAAIMFLASGVTLLISLDIPDVPPISESQYVDSLDEIDDDKSVSLGAGWEIDGDANFAVIEVIIVEGTLLHGYWEYDSDGENCTDYVDFYDDEILIVEPLSGGEGFDIIWSDEMGPEVSYDSRSCPGYDDWYIHEGDEIEIFMMELDGEYYMLSVGAEGNEPGERTEREDAQRISLLIVILASGLMMITTPTSLSDDIKNLKQRWGNLPFVHGEPGNLAPADGPLREVDENDWVLPPPGYETWPDNPYAPNDESALIEEHPDVVGTPTPATFTLYSINGIIFIVTALWLASDLTARHSDTEQQMIGFWMKIGIVLFSILWSIFAFRKWKLMHNIIDTPSSRVRSVAVGPAELVGQVRPGPKGTMSVDVGGSSSRRVQGVVSFRWKEEERVCSKDKDGKQSCKWVTRRTDKGGREFILHDGTGGILVDPNSWDKVNMGGSLFTWGASNWRWTVWVLAAGDPVYCLGRVETRTHDEREEGIDTTIPNSLLVVRGNQDIGMQVHLHRGTELSLIAGLRSTTEAIVVPIVMLLFSAIPFLW
;
A
#
# COMPACT_ATOMS: atom_id res chain seq x y z
N MET A 1 4.22 -42.62 -23.49
CA MET A 1 4.25 -42.41 -22.03
C MET A 1 3.26 -41.30 -21.78
N GLY A 2 2.08 -41.62 -21.25
CA GLY A 2 1.06 -40.61 -20.97
C GLY A 2 1.53 -39.75 -19.81
N GLU A 3 1.77 -38.46 -20.07
CA GLU A 3 1.85 -37.48 -18.99
C GLU A 3 0.53 -37.55 -18.22
N GLN A 4 0.61 -37.85 -16.93
CA GLN A 4 -0.52 -37.70 -16.04
C GLN A 4 -0.95 -36.23 -16.13
N LYS A 5 -2.14 -35.95 -16.69
CA LYS A 5 -2.88 -34.71 -16.47
C LYS A 5 -2.93 -34.52 -14.94
N GLN A 6 -2.06 -33.66 -14.41
CA GLN A 6 -2.14 -33.27 -13.01
C GLN A 6 -3.37 -32.39 -12.90
N THR A 7 -4.51 -33.01 -12.61
CA THR A 7 -5.75 -32.30 -12.29
C THR A 7 -5.47 -31.37 -11.12
N ILE A 8 -5.63 -30.07 -11.32
CA ILE A 8 -5.37 -29.06 -10.30
C ILE A 8 -6.27 -29.33 -9.11
N ASP A 9 -5.70 -29.19 -7.92
CA ASP A 9 -6.47 -29.15 -6.70
C ASP A 9 -7.20 -27.81 -6.61
N HIS A 10 -8.44 -27.77 -7.11
CA HIS A 10 -9.29 -26.58 -7.10
C HIS A 10 -9.55 -26.03 -5.69
N THR A 11 -9.28 -26.80 -4.63
CA THR A 11 -9.37 -26.31 -3.25
C THR A 11 -8.31 -25.26 -2.93
N SER A 12 -7.18 -25.25 -3.65
CA SER A 12 -6.12 -24.25 -3.49
C SER A 12 -6.52 -22.83 -3.90
N LEU A 13 -7.62 -22.67 -4.66
CA LEU A 13 -8.17 -21.36 -5.06
C LEU A 13 -9.38 -20.95 -4.21
N GLN A 14 -9.70 -21.72 -3.16
CA GLN A 14 -10.78 -21.45 -2.22
C GLN A 14 -10.20 -21.09 -0.86
N HIS A 15 -10.12 -19.78 -0.59
CA HIS A 15 -9.58 -19.30 0.67
C HIS A 15 -10.69 -19.12 1.71
N GLY A 16 -10.33 -19.45 2.95
CA GLY A 16 -11.22 -19.31 4.11
C GLY A 16 -11.21 -17.90 4.71
N PHE A 17 -11.26 -17.85 6.03
CA PHE A 17 -11.37 -16.59 6.77
C PHE A 17 -10.11 -15.72 6.67
N PHE A 18 -8.92 -16.31 6.76
CA PHE A 18 -7.65 -15.56 6.77
C PHE A 18 -6.57 -16.26 5.93
N GLN A 19 -5.79 -15.48 5.18
CA GLN A 19 -4.62 -15.94 4.42
C GLN A 19 -3.44 -14.99 4.68
N PHE A 20 -2.29 -15.55 5.02
CA PHE A 20 -1.04 -14.79 5.10
C PHE A 20 -0.43 -14.68 3.69
N THR A 21 -0.19 -13.45 3.23
CA THR A 21 0.32 -13.18 1.86
C THR A 21 1.63 -12.43 1.92
N PHE A 22 2.54 -12.75 0.99
CA PHE A 22 3.89 -12.18 0.98
C PHE A 22 4.17 -11.49 -0.35
N PRO A 23 4.70 -10.25 -0.36
CA PRO A 23 5.10 -9.63 -1.61
C PRO A 23 6.15 -10.48 -2.32
N HIS A 24 6.01 -10.61 -3.63
CA HIS A 24 6.87 -11.48 -4.44
C HIS A 24 7.78 -10.70 -5.39
N THR A 25 7.74 -9.37 -5.37
CA THR A 25 8.64 -8.49 -6.14
C THR A 25 9.59 -7.79 -5.17
N TRP A 26 10.83 -7.53 -5.59
CA TRP A 26 11.80 -6.77 -4.79
C TRP A 26 11.27 -5.40 -4.34
N LYS A 27 10.44 -4.76 -5.18
CA LYS A 27 9.79 -3.49 -4.86
C LYS A 27 8.77 -3.61 -3.71
N GLY A 28 8.19 -4.78 -3.48
CA GLY A 28 7.31 -5.05 -2.35
C GLY A 28 8.04 -5.66 -1.14
N ILE A 29 9.01 -6.55 -1.38
CA ILE A 29 9.74 -7.27 -0.32
C ILE A 29 10.54 -6.30 0.56
N ILE A 30 11.30 -5.39 -0.05
CA ILE A 30 12.13 -4.43 0.71
C ILE A 30 11.30 -3.61 1.69
N PRO A 31 10.24 -2.88 1.25
CA PRO A 31 9.41 -2.12 2.18
C PRO A 31 8.64 -3.00 3.17
N TRP A 32 8.25 -4.22 2.81
CA TRP A 32 7.58 -5.14 3.73
C TRP A 32 8.51 -5.59 4.87
N VAL A 33 9.77 -5.93 4.56
CA VAL A 33 10.79 -6.26 5.57
C VAL A 33 11.11 -5.05 6.44
N LEU A 34 11.22 -3.87 5.84
CA LEU A 34 11.40 -2.62 6.59
C LEU A 34 10.25 -2.40 7.58
N ALA A 35 9.00 -2.57 7.14
CA ALA A 35 7.83 -2.47 8.01
C ALA A 35 7.88 -3.47 9.18
N ALA A 36 8.30 -4.72 8.92
CA ALA A 36 8.47 -5.72 9.97
C ALA A 36 9.53 -5.31 11.01
N ILE A 37 10.66 -4.74 10.57
CA ILE A 37 11.69 -4.19 11.45
C ILE A 37 11.14 -3.00 12.26
N MET A 38 10.36 -2.13 11.63
CA MET A 38 9.73 -0.99 12.32
C MET A 38 8.75 -1.45 13.40
N PHE A 39 7.95 -2.50 13.17
CA PHE A 39 7.10 -3.07 14.24
C PHE A 39 7.92 -3.57 15.43
N LEU A 40 9.07 -4.22 15.19
CA LEU A 40 9.98 -4.63 16.26
C LEU A 40 10.58 -3.41 16.98
N ALA A 41 11.00 -2.39 16.24
CA ALA A 41 11.54 -1.15 16.81
C ALA A 41 10.50 -0.43 17.68
N SER A 42 9.24 -0.33 17.22
CA SER A 42 8.14 0.20 18.03
C SER A 42 7.93 -0.60 19.32
N GLY A 43 7.98 -1.93 19.26
CA GLY A 43 7.91 -2.77 20.46
C GLY A 43 9.03 -2.47 21.45
N VAL A 44 10.26 -2.26 20.97
CA VAL A 44 11.40 -1.86 21.81
C VAL A 44 11.20 -0.46 22.39
N THR A 45 10.77 0.53 21.60
CA THR A 45 10.48 1.88 22.09
C THR A 45 9.38 1.89 23.14
N LEU A 46 8.34 1.06 22.96
CA LEU A 46 7.29 0.89 23.97
C LEU A 46 7.86 0.31 25.26
N LEU A 47 8.73 -0.70 25.20
CA LEU A 47 9.37 -1.26 26.39
C LEU A 47 10.23 -0.22 27.10
N ILE A 48 11.03 0.58 26.37
CA ILE A 48 11.83 1.66 26.94
C ILE A 48 10.93 2.70 27.61
N SER A 49 9.77 3.02 27.03
CA SER A 49 8.81 3.96 27.65
C SER A 49 8.19 3.47 28.96
N LEU A 50 8.30 2.18 29.28
CA LEU A 50 7.85 1.65 30.57
C LEU A 50 8.89 1.81 31.68
N ASP A 51 10.14 2.12 31.33
CA ASP A 51 11.21 2.45 32.27
C ASP A 51 11.25 3.95 32.61
N ILE A 52 10.44 4.78 31.94
CA ILE A 52 10.29 6.22 32.27
C ILE A 52 9.20 6.35 33.34
N PRO A 53 9.44 7.07 34.44
CA PRO A 53 8.45 7.31 35.50
C PRO A 53 7.09 7.82 34.99
N ASP A 54 5.99 7.27 35.53
CA ASP A 54 4.63 7.78 35.32
C ASP A 54 4.37 8.95 36.27
N VAL A 55 4.30 10.17 35.74
CA VAL A 55 4.03 11.37 36.54
C VAL A 55 2.62 11.85 36.21
N PRO A 56 1.74 12.06 37.21
CA PRO A 56 0.41 12.58 36.94
C PRO A 56 0.48 14.01 36.38
N PRO A 57 -0.51 14.41 35.56
CA PRO A 57 -0.62 15.77 35.08
C PRO A 57 -0.65 16.79 36.23
N ILE A 58 -0.02 17.95 36.02
CA ILE A 58 0.00 19.05 37.00
C ILE A 58 -1.43 19.45 37.41
N SER A 59 -2.39 19.40 36.49
CA SER A 59 -3.79 19.73 36.78
C SER A 59 -4.52 18.75 37.73
N GLU A 60 -3.96 17.56 37.95
CA GLU A 60 -4.46 16.57 38.90
C GLU A 60 -3.70 16.59 40.24
N SER A 61 -2.64 17.39 40.34
CA SER A 61 -1.85 17.58 41.54
C SER A 61 -2.52 18.51 42.56
N GLN A 62 -1.98 18.51 43.78
CA GLN A 62 -2.49 19.33 44.88
C GLN A 62 -1.82 20.70 44.88
N TYR A 63 -2.56 21.76 44.58
CA TYR A 63 -2.10 23.12 44.81
C TYR A 63 -2.18 23.43 46.31
N VAL A 64 -1.04 23.70 46.93
CA VAL A 64 -0.91 23.91 48.37
C VAL A 64 -0.20 25.22 48.66
N ASP A 65 -0.66 25.94 49.69
CA ASP A 65 0.00 27.18 50.12
C ASP A 65 1.19 26.86 51.04
N SER A 66 1.19 25.70 51.71
CA SER A 66 2.24 25.20 52.61
C SER A 66 2.25 23.67 52.69
N LEU A 67 3.37 23.08 53.12
CA LEU A 67 3.55 21.62 53.15
C LEU A 67 2.54 20.87 54.04
N ASP A 68 2.01 21.51 55.08
CA ASP A 68 1.01 20.91 55.98
C ASP A 68 -0.39 20.79 55.35
N GLU A 69 -0.61 21.39 54.18
CA GLU A 69 -1.86 21.27 53.43
C GLU A 69 -1.88 20.08 52.46
N ILE A 70 -0.77 19.35 52.31
CA ILE A 70 -0.70 18.14 51.48
C ILE A 70 -1.61 17.07 52.10
N ASP A 71 -2.61 16.64 51.34
CA ASP A 71 -3.58 15.63 51.77
C ASP A 71 -3.07 14.23 51.43
N ASP A 72 -2.56 13.51 52.43
CA ASP A 72 -2.07 12.13 52.33
C ASP A 72 -3.13 11.15 51.81
N ASP A 73 -4.42 11.45 51.97
CA ASP A 73 -5.50 10.59 51.46
C ASP A 73 -5.58 10.62 49.92
N LYS A 74 -4.85 11.52 49.25
CA LYS A 74 -4.76 11.63 47.78
C LYS A 74 -3.45 11.07 47.19
N SER A 75 -2.69 10.30 47.98
CA SER A 75 -1.47 9.66 47.50
C SER A 75 -1.73 8.78 46.27
N VAL A 76 -0.85 8.86 45.28
CA VAL A 76 -0.89 8.04 44.06
C VAL A 76 0.15 6.94 44.16
N SER A 77 -0.25 5.72 43.87
CA SER A 77 0.66 4.58 43.88
C SER A 77 1.66 4.68 42.72
N LEU A 78 2.94 4.68 43.05
CA LEU A 78 4.02 4.75 42.07
C LEU A 78 4.02 3.47 41.23
N GLY A 79 3.97 3.65 39.91
CA GLY A 79 3.79 2.58 38.93
C GLY A 79 5.08 2.18 38.22
N ALA A 80 4.93 1.67 36.99
CA ALA A 80 6.07 1.34 36.14
C ALA A 80 6.91 2.59 35.82
N GLY A 81 8.22 2.44 35.86
CA GLY A 81 9.20 3.51 35.60
C GLY A 81 9.82 4.09 36.86
N TRP A 82 9.17 3.93 38.02
CA TRP A 82 9.73 4.31 39.32
C TRP A 82 10.68 3.22 39.85
N GLU A 83 11.86 3.58 40.35
CA GLU A 83 12.78 2.62 41.02
C GLU A 83 12.31 2.30 42.45
N ILE A 84 11.56 3.23 43.05
CA ILE A 84 11.05 3.13 44.42
C ILE A 84 9.56 2.75 44.39
N ASP A 85 9.23 1.63 45.04
CA ASP A 85 7.84 1.21 45.26
C ASP A 85 7.24 2.00 46.44
N GLY A 86 6.10 2.67 46.25
CA GLY A 86 5.43 3.42 47.31
C GLY A 86 4.18 4.17 46.84
N ASP A 87 3.57 4.92 47.75
CA ASP A 87 2.53 5.88 47.43
C ASP A 87 3.12 7.28 47.63
N ALA A 88 2.96 8.17 46.64
CA ALA A 88 3.53 9.51 46.66
C ALA A 88 2.45 10.59 46.52
N ASN A 89 2.65 11.73 47.16
CA ASN A 89 1.80 12.91 46.98
C ASN A 89 2.43 13.83 45.93
N PHE A 90 1.65 14.25 44.94
CA PHE A 90 2.07 15.22 43.93
C PHE A 90 1.45 16.58 44.25
N ALA A 91 2.27 17.61 44.36
CA ALA A 91 1.84 18.93 44.78
C ALA A 91 2.50 20.04 43.96
N VAL A 92 1.83 21.19 43.88
CA VAL A 92 2.35 22.43 43.32
C VAL A 92 2.37 23.48 44.42
N ILE A 93 3.51 24.13 44.63
CA ILE A 93 3.71 25.12 45.68
C ILE A 93 4.51 26.32 45.17
N GLU A 94 4.09 27.52 45.56
CA GLU A 94 4.85 28.75 45.31
C GLU A 94 5.81 29.03 46.47
N VAL A 95 7.09 29.20 46.16
CA VAL A 95 8.16 29.38 47.15
C VAL A 95 9.13 30.49 46.75
N ILE A 96 9.88 30.99 47.74
CA ILE A 96 11.07 31.83 47.51
C ILE A 96 12.34 31.03 47.81
N ILE A 97 13.35 31.15 46.95
CA ILE A 97 14.66 30.53 47.19
C ILE A 97 15.37 31.29 48.31
N VAL A 98 15.68 30.61 49.41
CA VAL A 98 16.42 31.17 50.56
C VAL A 98 17.91 30.87 50.45
N GLU A 99 18.27 29.70 49.94
CA GLU A 99 19.67 29.33 49.71
C GLU A 99 19.77 28.40 48.48
N GLY A 100 20.81 28.62 47.67
CA GLY A 100 21.09 27.82 46.46
C GLY A 100 20.89 28.59 45.15
N THR A 101 21.33 27.98 44.05
CA THR A 101 21.13 28.48 42.68
C THR A 101 20.45 27.40 41.86
N LEU A 102 19.31 27.72 41.24
CA LEU A 102 18.55 26.76 40.43
C LEU A 102 19.19 26.58 39.04
N LEU A 103 19.52 27.69 38.39
CA LEU A 103 20.19 27.67 37.08
C LEU A 103 21.01 28.94 36.83
N HIS A 104 21.91 28.84 35.85
CA HIS A 104 22.71 29.93 35.31
C HIS A 104 22.61 29.96 33.79
N GLY A 105 22.09 31.06 33.23
CA GLY A 105 22.12 31.29 31.80
C GLY A 105 23.20 32.28 31.38
N TYR A 106 23.91 31.93 30.31
CA TYR A 106 25.02 32.70 29.74
C TYR A 106 25.02 32.61 28.21
N TRP A 107 25.93 33.34 27.57
CA TRP A 107 26.03 33.41 26.12
C TRP A 107 27.47 33.33 25.65
N GLU A 108 27.70 32.59 24.56
CA GLU A 108 28.97 32.61 23.85
C GLU A 108 28.79 33.14 22.43
N TYR A 109 29.78 33.88 21.95
CA TYR A 109 29.85 34.27 20.54
C TYR A 109 30.62 33.22 19.74
N ASP A 110 30.20 33.00 18.50
CA ASP A 110 31.00 32.29 17.53
C ASP A 110 32.34 32.99 17.27
N SER A 111 33.27 32.29 16.63
CA SER A 111 34.63 32.80 16.37
C SER A 111 34.67 34.13 15.62
N ASP A 112 33.58 34.45 14.92
CA ASP A 112 33.45 35.61 14.05
C ASP A 112 32.73 36.77 14.75
N GLY A 113 32.16 36.52 15.95
CA GLY A 113 31.47 37.52 16.78
C GLY A 113 30.12 37.96 16.20
N GLU A 114 29.60 37.25 15.21
CA GLU A 114 28.40 37.63 14.47
C GLU A 114 27.16 36.84 14.92
N ASN A 115 27.34 35.58 15.36
CA ASN A 115 26.27 34.79 15.96
C ASN A 115 26.59 34.50 17.42
N CYS A 116 25.59 34.66 18.27
CA CYS A 116 25.63 34.22 19.65
C CYS A 116 24.88 32.90 19.79
N THR A 117 25.21 32.13 20.81
CA THR A 117 24.44 30.98 21.27
C THR A 117 24.19 31.17 22.77
N ASP A 118 22.94 31.01 23.18
CA ASP A 118 22.52 30.99 24.57
C ASP A 118 22.72 29.59 25.15
N TYR A 119 23.23 29.54 26.37
CA TYR A 119 23.41 28.32 27.15
C TYR A 119 22.75 28.50 28.50
N VAL A 120 22.21 27.41 29.02
CA VAL A 120 21.62 27.36 30.36
C VAL A 120 22.17 26.11 31.04
N ASP A 121 22.86 26.32 32.15
CA ASP A 121 23.35 25.26 33.02
C ASP A 121 22.38 25.13 34.20
N PHE A 122 21.80 23.94 34.37
CA PHE A 122 20.98 23.58 35.52
C PHE A 122 21.86 23.00 36.61
N TYR A 123 21.66 23.46 37.85
CA TYR A 123 22.34 22.87 39.00
C TYR A 123 21.45 21.74 39.55
N ASP A 124 21.64 20.54 39.02
CA ASP A 124 20.85 19.33 39.35
C ASP A 124 21.33 18.60 40.62
N ASP A 125 22.60 18.79 41.00
CA ASP A 125 23.20 18.19 42.20
C ASP A 125 23.09 19.06 43.49
N GLU A 126 22.52 20.27 43.41
CA GLU A 126 22.45 21.21 44.54
C GLU A 126 21.14 21.07 45.36
N ILE A 127 21.27 21.09 46.69
CA ILE A 127 20.12 21.19 47.60
C ILE A 127 19.67 22.64 47.64
N LEU A 128 18.41 22.89 47.30
CA LEU A 128 17.79 24.20 47.47
C LEU A 128 17.09 24.27 48.82
N ILE A 129 17.26 25.39 49.52
CA ILE A 129 16.46 25.71 50.71
C ILE A 129 15.41 26.74 50.28
N VAL A 130 14.14 26.37 50.43
CA VAL A 130 13.02 27.19 49.96
C VAL A 130 12.02 27.45 51.08
N GLU A 131 11.33 28.60 51.02
CA GLU A 131 10.27 28.98 51.97
C GLU A 131 8.95 29.24 51.21
N PRO A 132 7.80 28.71 51.67
CA PRO A 132 6.50 29.01 51.06
C PRO A 132 6.17 30.51 51.08
N LEU A 133 5.66 31.06 49.97
CA LEU A 133 5.31 32.49 49.89
C LEU A 133 4.19 32.90 50.86
N SER A 134 3.32 31.96 51.22
CA SER A 134 2.24 32.13 52.20
C SER A 134 2.75 32.32 53.65
N GLY A 135 4.01 31.95 53.89
CA GLY A 135 4.68 31.91 55.19
C GLY A 135 4.62 30.52 55.83
N GLY A 136 5.79 29.96 56.17
CA GLY A 136 5.93 28.64 56.77
C GLY A 136 7.35 28.38 57.26
N GLU A 137 7.67 27.14 57.68
CA GLU A 137 9.06 26.72 57.87
C GLU A 137 9.68 26.40 56.52
N GLY A 138 10.91 26.86 56.29
CA GLY A 138 11.66 26.49 55.10
C GLY A 138 12.03 25.01 55.09
N PHE A 139 12.15 24.44 53.90
CA PHE A 139 12.45 23.03 53.70
C PHE A 139 13.50 22.83 52.62
N ASP A 140 14.19 21.70 52.71
CA ASP A 140 15.20 21.29 51.75
C ASP A 140 14.51 20.54 50.61
N ILE A 141 14.88 20.87 49.37
CA ILE A 141 14.36 20.20 48.17
C ILE A 141 15.48 19.96 47.17
N ILE A 142 15.43 18.81 46.51
CA ILE A 142 16.41 18.36 45.50
C ILE A 142 15.70 17.89 44.24
N TRP A 143 16.40 17.83 43.11
CA TRP A 143 15.87 17.17 41.92
C TRP A 143 15.68 15.67 42.18
N SER A 144 14.65 15.09 41.54
CA SER A 144 14.48 13.64 41.53
C SER A 144 15.65 12.97 40.80
N ASP A 145 16.30 11.97 41.40
CA ASP A 145 17.35 11.18 40.74
C ASP A 145 16.83 10.38 39.53
N GLU A 146 15.50 10.20 39.43
CA GLU A 146 14.86 9.44 38.36
C GLU A 146 14.51 10.29 37.13
N MET A 147 14.51 11.63 37.25
CA MET A 147 14.15 12.54 36.16
C MET A 147 15.13 13.72 36.08
N GLY A 148 15.56 14.08 34.86
CA GLY A 148 16.46 15.23 34.65
C GLY A 148 15.77 16.58 34.94
N PRO A 149 16.51 17.67 35.16
CA PRO A 149 15.93 18.98 35.48
C PRO A 149 15.04 19.54 34.36
N GLU A 150 13.91 20.16 34.73
CA GLU A 150 12.99 20.85 33.80
C GLU A 150 12.53 22.17 34.42
N VAL A 151 12.89 23.29 33.78
CA VAL A 151 12.56 24.63 34.26
C VAL A 151 11.95 25.46 33.13
N SER A 152 10.75 26.00 33.36
CA SER A 152 10.12 26.99 32.50
C SER A 152 10.64 28.38 32.87
N TYR A 153 11.29 29.07 31.93
CA TYR A 153 11.82 30.43 32.11
C TYR A 153 11.63 31.26 30.83
N ASP A 154 11.78 32.59 30.96
CA ASP A 154 11.63 33.49 29.82
C ASP A 154 12.78 33.31 28.81
N SER A 155 12.44 32.96 27.57
CA SER A 155 13.43 32.86 26.48
C SER A 155 14.11 34.22 26.24
N ARG A 156 15.41 34.30 26.50
CA ARG A 156 16.21 35.50 26.24
C ARG A 156 16.95 35.35 24.90
N SER A 157 16.37 35.89 23.82
CA SER A 157 17.11 36.01 22.55
C SER A 157 18.25 37.02 22.71
N CYS A 158 19.43 36.76 22.12
CA CYS A 158 20.58 37.65 22.28
C CYS A 158 20.34 39.07 21.76
N PRO A 159 20.33 40.06 22.67
CA PRO A 159 21.29 41.14 22.52
C PRO A 159 21.81 41.69 23.86
N GLY A 160 23.13 41.59 24.09
CA GLY A 160 23.89 42.55 24.93
C GLY A 160 23.65 42.55 26.44
N TYR A 161 23.18 41.44 27.03
CA TYR A 161 22.94 41.32 28.47
C TYR A 161 24.07 40.57 29.19
N ASP A 162 24.18 40.80 30.49
CA ASP A 162 25.01 40.04 31.43
C ASP A 162 24.39 38.64 31.65
N ASP A 163 25.19 37.71 32.16
CA ASP A 163 24.71 36.42 32.65
C ASP A 163 23.52 36.60 33.60
N TRP A 164 22.59 35.66 33.57
CA TRP A 164 21.40 35.69 34.40
C TRP A 164 21.27 34.39 35.20
N TYR A 165 20.61 34.48 36.33
CA TYR A 165 20.54 33.40 37.31
C TYR A 165 19.12 33.36 37.88
N ILE A 166 18.67 32.17 38.27
CA ILE A 166 17.55 32.02 39.20
C ILE A 166 18.13 31.46 40.49
N HIS A 167 18.11 32.25 41.55
CA HIS A 167 18.84 31.98 42.79
C HIS A 167 18.17 32.58 44.04
N GLU A 168 18.88 32.58 45.17
CA GLU A 168 18.47 33.24 46.43
C GLU A 168 17.75 34.58 46.19
N GLY A 169 16.50 34.65 46.65
CA GLY A 169 15.62 35.81 46.56
C GLY A 169 14.58 35.74 45.44
N ASP A 170 14.68 34.79 44.51
CA ASP A 170 13.71 34.64 43.42
C ASP A 170 12.49 33.80 43.84
N GLU A 171 11.32 34.20 43.36
CA GLU A 171 10.05 33.51 43.54
C GLU A 171 9.86 32.49 42.40
N ILE A 172 9.54 31.25 42.75
CA ILE A 172 9.34 30.14 41.81
C ILE A 172 8.11 29.31 42.20
N GLU A 173 7.49 28.67 41.21
CA GLU A 173 6.43 27.68 41.40
C GLU A 173 7.02 26.29 41.15
N ILE A 174 6.94 25.38 42.12
CA ILE A 174 7.53 24.05 42.04
C ILE A 174 6.43 23.02 41.92
N PHE A 175 6.49 22.20 40.87
CA PHE A 175 5.81 20.91 40.84
C PHE A 175 6.71 19.86 41.49
N MET A 176 6.25 19.28 42.58
CA MET A 176 7.03 18.40 43.44
C MET A 176 6.30 17.11 43.78
N MET A 177 7.09 16.14 44.23
CA MET A 177 6.63 14.89 44.81
C MET A 177 7.09 14.80 46.26
N GLU A 178 6.19 14.34 47.13
CA GLU A 178 6.52 13.89 48.47
C GLU A 178 6.50 12.36 48.51
N LEU A 179 7.58 11.77 48.97
CA LEU A 179 7.72 10.33 49.19
C LEU A 179 8.42 10.09 50.52
N ASP A 180 7.78 9.34 51.42
CA ASP A 180 8.31 8.99 52.75
C ASP A 180 8.79 10.22 53.60
N GLY A 181 8.22 11.40 53.36
CA GLY A 181 8.55 12.65 54.05
C GLY A 181 9.76 13.40 53.48
N GLU A 182 10.26 12.98 52.32
CA GLU A 182 11.25 13.71 51.53
C GLU A 182 10.59 14.37 50.30
N TYR A 183 11.11 15.52 49.89
CA TYR A 183 10.56 16.34 48.82
C TYR A 183 11.49 16.38 47.61
N TYR A 184 10.94 16.08 46.45
CA TYR A 184 11.67 16.02 45.19
C TYR A 184 11.05 16.98 44.17
N MET A 185 11.87 17.83 43.57
CA MET A 185 11.48 18.68 42.44
C MET A 185 11.26 17.80 41.22
N LEU A 186 10.06 17.92 40.64
CA LEU A 186 9.74 17.35 39.34
C LEU A 186 9.82 18.40 38.27
N SER A 187 9.38 19.64 38.45
CA SER A 187 9.65 20.72 37.49
C SER A 187 9.44 22.08 38.15
N VAL A 188 10.02 23.13 37.57
CA VAL A 188 9.97 24.47 38.17
C VAL A 188 9.51 25.49 37.13
N GLY A 189 8.59 26.35 37.53
CA GLY A 189 8.20 27.55 36.82
C GLY A 189 8.86 28.76 37.45
N ALA A 190 9.66 29.50 36.69
CA ALA A 190 10.38 30.67 37.16
C ALA A 190 9.96 31.94 36.42
N GLU A 191 10.21 33.09 37.04
CA GLU A 191 9.87 34.42 36.48
C GLU A 191 8.35 34.59 36.21
N GLY A 192 7.52 33.88 36.98
CA GLY A 192 6.06 33.88 36.82
C GLY A 192 5.54 32.96 35.71
N ASN A 193 6.38 32.08 35.17
CA ASN A 193 5.96 30.96 34.33
C ASN A 193 5.46 29.80 35.18
N GLU A 194 4.57 28.98 34.63
CA GLU A 194 4.08 27.74 35.27
C GLU A 194 5.12 26.61 35.07
N PRO A 195 5.24 25.66 36.01
CA PRO A 195 6.11 24.50 35.88
C PRO A 195 5.72 23.63 34.68
N GLY A 196 6.74 23.12 33.98
CA GLY A 196 6.54 22.27 32.80
C GLY A 196 5.97 20.90 33.16
N GLU A 197 5.03 20.40 32.37
CA GLU A 197 4.45 19.06 32.58
C GLU A 197 5.42 17.96 32.14
N ARG A 198 5.53 16.90 32.94
CA ARG A 198 6.38 15.74 32.65
C ARG A 198 5.69 14.81 31.66
N THR A 199 6.08 14.90 30.40
CA THR A 199 5.47 14.17 29.26
C THR A 199 6.43 13.20 28.55
N GLU A 200 7.60 12.94 29.14
CA GLU A 200 8.66 12.13 28.52
C GLU A 200 8.18 10.72 28.18
N ARG A 201 7.35 10.13 29.05
CA ARG A 201 6.76 8.81 28.86
C ARG A 201 5.75 8.81 27.71
N GLU A 202 4.85 9.77 27.68
CA GLU A 202 3.86 9.99 26.64
C GLU A 202 4.53 10.20 25.29
N ASP A 203 5.59 11.00 25.24
CA ASP A 203 6.36 11.27 24.03
C ASP A 203 7.04 10.01 23.48
N ALA A 204 7.62 9.18 24.34
CA ALA A 204 8.16 7.88 23.93
C ALA A 204 7.06 6.96 23.36
N GLN A 205 5.86 6.95 23.96
CA GLN A 205 4.72 6.19 23.46
C GLN A 205 4.17 6.75 22.14
N ARG A 206 4.11 8.07 21.97
CA ARG A 206 3.72 8.76 20.72
C ARG A 206 4.66 8.40 19.58
N ILE A 207 5.97 8.36 19.84
CA ILE A 207 6.98 7.91 18.86
C ILE A 207 6.71 6.44 18.47
N SER A 208 6.44 5.57 19.45
CA SER A 208 6.10 4.17 19.18
C SER A 208 4.85 4.06 18.29
N LEU A 209 3.78 4.80 18.60
CA LEU A 209 2.56 4.86 17.79
C LEU A 209 2.85 5.36 16.37
N LEU A 210 3.67 6.40 16.20
CA LEU A 210 4.07 6.91 14.89
C LEU A 210 4.78 5.84 14.05
N ILE A 211 5.67 5.07 14.66
CA ILE A 211 6.36 3.95 14.00
C ILE A 211 5.35 2.88 13.56
N VAL A 212 4.36 2.54 14.40
CA VAL A 212 3.28 1.59 14.05
C VAL A 212 2.44 2.08 12.87
N ILE A 213 2.09 3.37 12.85
CA ILE A 213 1.32 3.97 11.76
C ILE A 213 2.11 3.85 10.44
N LEU A 214 3.38 4.20 10.44
CA LEU A 214 4.23 4.10 9.25
C LEU A 214 4.41 2.64 8.80
N ALA A 215 4.67 1.72 9.74
CA ALA A 215 4.85 0.30 9.45
C ALA A 215 3.58 -0.35 8.87
N SER A 216 2.42 -0.10 9.49
CA SER A 216 1.14 -0.63 9.06
C SER A 216 0.73 -0.07 7.69
N GLY A 217 0.91 1.23 7.44
CA GLY A 217 0.66 1.83 6.12
C GLY A 217 1.54 1.21 5.02
N LEU A 218 2.81 0.98 5.32
CA LEU A 218 3.76 0.37 4.39
C LEU A 218 3.42 -1.10 4.11
N MET A 219 3.08 -1.87 5.13
CA MET A 219 2.60 -3.25 5.00
C MET A 219 1.30 -3.33 4.20
N MET A 220 0.33 -2.46 4.47
CA MET A 220 -0.94 -2.41 3.75
C MET A 220 -0.72 -2.21 2.25
N ILE A 221 0.12 -1.26 1.85
CA ILE A 221 0.37 -0.96 0.42
C ILE A 221 1.11 -2.11 -0.29
N THR A 222 1.98 -2.82 0.44
CA THR A 222 2.85 -3.85 -0.14
C THR A 222 2.26 -5.25 -0.08
N THR A 223 1.20 -5.46 0.70
CA THR A 223 0.55 -6.77 0.83
C THR A 223 -0.21 -7.15 -0.45
N PRO A 224 0.16 -8.24 -1.13
CA PRO A 224 -0.56 -8.71 -2.30
C PRO A 224 -1.91 -9.35 -1.93
N THR A 225 -2.75 -9.58 -2.93
CA THR A 225 -4.02 -10.30 -2.77
C THR A 225 -3.77 -11.78 -2.46
N SER A 226 -4.74 -12.42 -1.80
CA SER A 226 -4.62 -13.85 -1.46
C SER A 226 -4.42 -14.75 -2.67
N LEU A 227 -5.09 -14.48 -3.79
CA LEU A 227 -5.01 -15.30 -5.00
C LEU A 227 -3.76 -15.04 -5.86
N SER A 228 -3.07 -13.91 -5.66
CA SER A 228 -1.94 -13.51 -6.50
C SER A 228 -0.80 -14.52 -6.43
N ASP A 229 -0.44 -14.97 -5.22
CA ASP A 229 0.72 -15.84 -5.03
C ASP A 229 0.45 -17.26 -5.53
N ASP A 230 -0.75 -17.80 -5.30
CA ASP A 230 -1.15 -19.12 -5.78
C ASP A 230 -1.15 -19.17 -7.31
N ILE A 231 -1.74 -18.17 -7.96
CA ILE A 231 -1.77 -18.07 -9.42
C ILE A 231 -0.35 -17.91 -9.98
N LYS A 232 0.50 -17.09 -9.35
CA LYS A 232 1.90 -16.96 -9.77
C LYS A 232 2.68 -18.27 -9.65
N ASN A 233 2.49 -19.01 -8.55
CA ASN A 233 3.16 -20.29 -8.32
C ASN A 233 2.71 -21.36 -9.31
N LEU A 234 1.42 -21.38 -9.67
CA LEU A 234 0.90 -22.24 -10.74
C LEU A 234 1.58 -21.91 -12.07
N LYS A 235 1.70 -20.62 -12.43
CA LYS A 235 2.38 -20.16 -13.66
C LYS A 235 3.82 -20.65 -13.79
N GLN A 236 4.61 -20.52 -12.73
CA GLN A 236 6.03 -20.91 -12.76
C GLN A 236 6.25 -22.41 -12.96
N ARG A 237 5.28 -23.26 -12.59
CA ARG A 237 5.43 -24.72 -12.68
C ARG A 237 5.38 -25.24 -14.12
N TRP A 238 4.61 -24.62 -15.02
CA TRP A 238 4.35 -25.19 -16.35
C TRP A 238 5.24 -24.59 -17.47
N GLY A 239 5.67 -23.33 -17.35
CA GLY A 239 6.63 -22.69 -18.27
C GLY A 239 6.09 -22.39 -19.68
N ASN A 240 6.50 -21.28 -20.29
CA ASN A 240 5.87 -20.79 -21.52
C ASN A 240 6.03 -21.73 -22.74
N LEU A 241 4.92 -21.98 -23.44
CA LEU A 241 4.85 -22.73 -24.68
C LEU A 241 5.04 -21.83 -25.92
N PRO A 242 5.55 -22.36 -27.04
CA PRO A 242 5.95 -21.56 -28.20
C PRO A 242 4.74 -21.02 -28.97
N PHE A 243 4.92 -19.85 -29.57
CA PHE A 243 4.02 -19.38 -30.62
C PHE A 243 4.08 -20.33 -31.82
N VAL A 244 2.93 -20.54 -32.47
CA VAL A 244 2.85 -21.26 -33.75
C VAL A 244 2.50 -20.30 -34.88
N HIS A 245 3.01 -20.58 -36.07
CA HIS A 245 2.79 -19.81 -37.28
C HIS A 245 2.28 -20.69 -38.42
N GLY A 246 1.40 -20.13 -39.26
CA GLY A 246 0.79 -20.82 -40.39
C GLY A 246 -0.74 -20.69 -40.43
N GLU A 247 -1.33 -21.61 -41.18
CA GLU A 247 -2.78 -21.75 -41.42
C GLU A 247 -3.29 -23.03 -40.73
N PRO A 248 -4.61 -23.15 -40.46
CA PRO A 248 -5.18 -24.40 -39.94
C PRO A 248 -4.74 -25.62 -40.76
N GLY A 249 -4.27 -26.68 -40.08
CA GLY A 249 -3.73 -27.90 -40.70
C GLY A 249 -2.28 -27.80 -41.22
N ASN A 250 -1.67 -26.61 -41.24
CA ASN A 250 -0.27 -26.42 -41.66
C ASN A 250 0.45 -25.42 -40.72
N LEU A 251 0.79 -25.91 -39.53
CA LEU A 251 1.42 -25.13 -38.47
C LEU A 251 2.88 -25.52 -38.26
N ALA A 252 3.71 -24.51 -38.00
CA ALA A 252 5.10 -24.65 -37.62
C ALA A 252 5.42 -23.78 -36.40
N PRO A 253 6.48 -24.09 -35.65
CA PRO A 253 7.00 -23.17 -34.63
C PRO A 253 7.28 -21.79 -35.24
N ALA A 254 6.81 -20.73 -34.58
CA ALA A 254 6.99 -19.36 -35.03
C ALA A 254 8.43 -18.88 -34.78
N ASP A 255 8.98 -18.12 -35.73
CA ASP A 255 10.24 -17.38 -35.54
C ASP A 255 10.01 -16.04 -34.80
N GLY A 256 10.86 -15.73 -33.83
CA GLY A 256 10.78 -14.50 -33.04
C GLY A 256 11.26 -14.64 -31.60
N PRO A 257 11.16 -13.55 -30.81
CA PRO A 257 11.51 -13.58 -29.40
C PRO A 257 10.51 -14.39 -28.58
N LEU A 258 10.99 -15.09 -27.56
CA LEU A 258 10.15 -15.75 -26.57
C LEU A 258 9.57 -14.72 -25.61
N ARG A 259 8.28 -14.87 -25.28
CA ARG A 259 7.63 -14.01 -24.30
C ARG A 259 8.06 -14.39 -22.88
N GLU A 260 8.41 -13.39 -22.09
CA GLU A 260 8.59 -13.56 -20.65
C GLU A 260 7.23 -13.81 -19.97
N VAL A 261 7.22 -14.64 -18.92
CA VAL A 261 6.01 -14.93 -18.14
C VAL A 261 5.47 -13.63 -17.55
N ASP A 262 4.22 -13.28 -17.86
CA ASP A 262 3.53 -12.11 -17.33
C ASP A 262 2.19 -12.47 -16.64
N GLU A 263 1.55 -11.47 -16.04
CA GLU A 263 0.26 -11.62 -15.34
C GLU A 263 -0.88 -12.10 -16.24
N ASN A 264 -0.71 -12.02 -17.56
CA ASN A 264 -1.71 -12.35 -18.58
C ASN A 264 -1.43 -13.68 -19.30
N ASP A 265 -0.38 -14.40 -18.91
CA ASP A 265 -0.10 -15.74 -19.43
C ASP A 265 -1.04 -16.79 -18.84
N TRP A 266 -1.06 -17.97 -19.46
CA TRP A 266 -1.80 -19.12 -18.93
C TRP A 266 -1.36 -19.41 -17.49
N VAL A 267 -2.29 -19.80 -16.63
CA VAL A 267 -2.03 -20.30 -15.27
C VAL A 267 -1.75 -21.79 -15.27
N LEU A 268 -2.42 -22.51 -16.17
CA LEU A 268 -2.40 -23.95 -16.39
C LEU A 268 -1.77 -24.26 -17.76
N PRO A 269 -1.31 -25.50 -18.00
CA PRO A 269 -0.76 -25.86 -19.31
C PRO A 269 -1.79 -25.63 -20.43
N PRO A 270 -1.47 -24.82 -21.47
CA PRO A 270 -2.38 -24.64 -22.57
C PRO A 270 -2.53 -25.91 -23.42
N PRO A 271 -3.65 -26.06 -24.15
CA PRO A 271 -3.81 -27.13 -25.11
C PRO A 271 -2.72 -27.08 -26.18
N GLY A 272 -1.97 -28.17 -26.34
CA GLY A 272 -0.94 -28.32 -27.37
C GLY A 272 -1.53 -28.19 -28.78
N TYR A 273 -0.78 -27.59 -29.70
CA TYR A 273 -1.25 -27.36 -31.07
C TYR A 273 -1.40 -28.65 -31.87
N GLU A 274 -0.81 -29.76 -31.41
CA GLU A 274 -0.97 -31.09 -31.99
C GLU A 274 -2.40 -31.63 -31.84
N THR A 275 -3.17 -31.09 -30.89
CA THR A 275 -4.56 -31.47 -30.62
C THR A 275 -5.58 -30.61 -31.37
N TRP A 276 -5.12 -29.64 -32.18
CA TRP A 276 -6.01 -28.72 -32.87
C TRP A 276 -6.59 -29.39 -34.12
N PRO A 277 -7.92 -29.36 -34.31
CA PRO A 277 -8.54 -29.93 -35.50
C PRO A 277 -8.20 -29.11 -36.75
N ASP A 278 -8.14 -29.77 -37.91
CA ASP A 278 -7.95 -29.12 -39.21
C ASP A 278 -9.06 -28.11 -39.50
N ASN A 279 -10.31 -28.45 -39.15
CA ASN A 279 -11.43 -27.52 -39.18
C ASN A 279 -11.39 -26.64 -37.92
N PRO A 280 -11.08 -25.34 -38.02
CA PRO A 280 -10.89 -24.47 -36.85
C PRO A 280 -12.17 -24.28 -36.03
N TYR A 281 -13.35 -24.57 -36.60
CA TYR A 281 -14.64 -24.41 -35.93
C TYR A 281 -15.12 -25.67 -35.20
N ALA A 282 -14.51 -26.82 -35.49
CA ALA A 282 -14.88 -28.10 -34.90
C ALA A 282 -14.44 -28.19 -33.44
N PRO A 283 -15.12 -28.98 -32.59
CA PRO A 283 -14.63 -29.30 -31.25
C PRO A 283 -13.29 -30.04 -31.31
N ASN A 284 -12.52 -29.98 -30.23
CA ASN A 284 -11.42 -30.93 -30.02
C ASN A 284 -11.99 -32.36 -29.84
N ASP A 285 -11.18 -33.41 -30.00
CA ASP A 285 -11.62 -34.83 -30.00
C ASP A 285 -12.47 -35.23 -28.77
N GLU A 286 -12.21 -34.65 -27.60
CA GLU A 286 -12.97 -34.92 -26.37
C GLU A 286 -14.21 -34.02 -26.19
N SER A 287 -14.38 -32.99 -27.02
CA SER A 287 -15.35 -31.88 -26.85
C SER A 287 -15.34 -31.28 -25.44
N ALA A 288 -14.23 -31.45 -24.72
CA ALA A 288 -14.03 -30.94 -23.38
C ALA A 288 -13.61 -29.47 -23.44
N LEU A 289 -14.09 -28.69 -22.47
CA LEU A 289 -13.64 -27.32 -22.28
C LEU A 289 -12.16 -27.29 -21.91
N ILE A 290 -11.48 -26.19 -22.25
CA ILE A 290 -10.13 -25.91 -21.75
C ILE A 290 -10.12 -25.86 -20.23
N GLU A 291 -9.00 -26.26 -19.61
CA GLU A 291 -8.91 -26.39 -18.15
C GLU A 291 -9.15 -25.06 -17.42
N GLU A 292 -8.79 -23.92 -18.03
CA GLU A 292 -9.03 -22.58 -17.46
C GLU A 292 -10.41 -21.98 -17.81
N HIS A 293 -11.31 -22.74 -18.44
CA HIS A 293 -12.64 -22.21 -18.73
C HIS A 293 -13.42 -21.99 -17.41
N PRO A 294 -14.18 -20.88 -17.27
CA PRO A 294 -14.94 -20.58 -16.04
C PRO A 294 -15.88 -21.70 -15.58
N ASP A 295 -16.61 -22.35 -16.50
CA ASP A 295 -17.43 -23.55 -16.22
C ASP A 295 -16.65 -24.76 -15.65
N VAL A 296 -15.32 -24.80 -15.82
CA VAL A 296 -14.47 -25.90 -15.35
C VAL A 296 -13.81 -25.55 -14.02
N VAL A 297 -13.20 -24.36 -13.92
CA VAL A 297 -12.48 -23.93 -12.71
C VAL A 297 -13.45 -23.50 -11.61
N GLY A 298 -14.63 -23.01 -11.98
CA GLY A 298 -15.52 -22.27 -11.11
C GLY A 298 -14.98 -20.87 -10.80
N THR A 299 -15.59 -20.17 -9.85
CA THR A 299 -15.18 -18.84 -9.42
C THR A 299 -14.34 -18.95 -8.13
N PRO A 300 -13.02 -18.67 -8.18
CA PRO A 300 -12.17 -18.61 -6.99
C PRO A 300 -12.70 -17.64 -5.94
N THR A 301 -12.50 -18.00 -4.67
CA THR A 301 -12.95 -17.20 -3.54
C THR A 301 -11.73 -16.67 -2.77
N PRO A 302 -11.48 -15.34 -2.80
CA PRO A 302 -10.37 -14.77 -2.05
C PRO A 302 -10.64 -14.81 -0.55
N ALA A 303 -9.56 -14.77 0.24
CA ALA A 303 -9.64 -14.81 1.70
C ALA A 303 -10.45 -13.63 2.26
N THR A 304 -11.23 -13.87 3.32
CA THR A 304 -12.05 -12.80 3.92
C THR A 304 -11.17 -11.66 4.44
N PHE A 305 -10.04 -12.01 5.08
CA PHE A 305 -9.03 -11.08 5.55
C PHE A 305 -7.62 -11.52 5.08
N THR A 306 -6.77 -10.54 4.82
CA THR A 306 -5.33 -10.67 4.61
C THR A 306 -4.62 -9.62 5.45
N LEU A 307 -3.29 -9.58 5.40
CA LEU A 307 -2.53 -8.51 6.05
C LEU A 307 -2.90 -7.10 5.55
N TYR A 308 -3.52 -6.96 4.39
CA TYR A 308 -3.95 -5.68 3.85
C TYR A 308 -5.02 -5.03 4.73
N SER A 309 -6.10 -5.77 5.02
CA SER A 309 -7.20 -5.25 5.84
C SER A 309 -6.81 -5.15 7.31
N ILE A 310 -6.03 -6.10 7.84
CA ILE A 310 -5.53 -6.04 9.22
C ILE A 310 -4.64 -4.82 9.42
N ASN A 311 -3.64 -4.60 8.56
CA ASN A 311 -2.78 -3.42 8.68
C ASN A 311 -3.53 -2.12 8.37
N GLY A 312 -4.53 -2.14 7.48
CA GLY A 312 -5.40 -0.98 7.28
C GLY A 312 -6.21 -0.61 8.53
N ILE A 313 -6.69 -1.60 9.29
CA ILE A 313 -7.36 -1.36 10.58
C ILE A 313 -6.36 -0.83 11.61
N ILE A 314 -5.20 -1.46 11.76
CA ILE A 314 -4.14 -1.02 12.69
C ILE A 314 -3.74 0.42 12.37
N PHE A 315 -3.51 0.74 11.10
CA PHE A 315 -3.16 2.08 10.62
C PHE A 315 -4.18 3.12 11.08
N ILE A 316 -5.47 2.88 10.82
CA ILE A 316 -6.52 3.85 11.16
C ILE A 316 -6.69 3.97 12.67
N VAL A 317 -6.74 2.85 13.40
CA VAL A 317 -6.95 2.86 14.85
C VAL A 317 -5.79 3.54 15.57
N THR A 318 -4.55 3.22 15.22
CA THR A 318 -3.36 3.83 15.85
C THR A 318 -3.18 5.28 15.44
N ALA A 319 -3.51 5.65 14.20
CA ALA A 319 -3.52 7.05 13.77
C ALA A 319 -4.59 7.85 14.52
N LEU A 320 -5.78 7.29 14.73
CA LEU A 320 -6.83 7.96 15.52
C LEU A 320 -6.43 8.07 16.99
N TRP A 321 -5.78 7.06 17.55
CA TRP A 321 -5.26 7.12 18.91
C TRP A 321 -4.22 8.23 19.05
N LEU A 322 -3.17 8.24 18.21
CA LEU A 322 -2.16 9.29 18.24
C LEU A 322 -2.77 10.68 18.01
N ALA A 323 -3.71 10.81 17.07
CA ALA A 323 -4.39 12.08 16.83
C ALA A 323 -5.29 12.52 17.99
N SER A 324 -5.85 11.57 18.76
CA SER A 324 -6.62 11.87 19.97
C SER A 324 -5.69 12.32 21.10
N ASP A 325 -4.57 11.61 21.26
CA ASP A 325 -3.55 11.88 22.26
C ASP A 325 -2.90 13.26 22.07
N LEU A 326 -2.55 13.62 20.83
CA LEU A 326 -2.07 14.96 20.47
C LEU A 326 -3.11 16.08 20.66
N THR A 327 -4.38 15.73 20.83
CA THR A 327 -5.45 16.70 21.16
C THR A 327 -5.92 16.57 22.61
N ALA A 328 -5.25 15.74 23.42
CA ALA A 328 -5.56 15.61 24.83
C ALA A 328 -5.18 16.90 25.58
N ARG A 329 -5.71 17.06 26.80
CA ARG A 329 -5.71 18.35 27.51
C ARG A 329 -4.32 18.89 27.85
N HIS A 330 -3.35 18.00 27.96
CA HIS A 330 -1.94 18.23 28.29
C HIS A 330 -1.06 18.49 27.05
N SER A 331 -1.69 18.77 25.90
CA SER A 331 -0.99 19.14 24.66
C SER A 331 -0.94 20.66 24.49
N ASP A 332 0.21 21.15 24.07
CA ASP A 332 0.41 22.56 23.76
C ASP A 332 -0.38 22.97 22.49
N THR A 333 -0.39 24.27 22.17
CA THR A 333 -1.16 24.77 21.03
C THR A 333 -0.68 24.18 19.70
N GLU A 334 0.62 23.89 19.56
CA GLU A 334 1.17 23.31 18.34
C GLU A 334 0.77 21.83 18.19
N GLN A 335 0.91 21.02 19.24
CA GLN A 335 0.49 19.61 19.25
C GLN A 335 -1.01 19.47 18.98
N GLN A 336 -1.86 20.31 19.60
CA GLN A 336 -3.30 20.30 19.32
C GLN A 336 -3.60 20.55 17.84
N MET A 337 -2.94 21.54 17.24
CA MET A 337 -3.08 21.86 15.83
C MET A 337 -2.65 20.68 14.94
N ILE A 338 -1.52 20.03 15.26
CA ILE A 338 -1.06 18.82 14.56
C ILE A 338 -2.10 17.70 14.68
N GLY A 339 -2.62 17.45 15.87
CA GLY A 339 -3.63 16.44 16.13
C GLY A 339 -4.92 16.68 15.34
N PHE A 340 -5.43 17.91 15.29
CA PHE A 340 -6.60 18.25 14.46
C PHE A 340 -6.36 18.03 12.96
N TRP A 341 -5.21 18.47 12.43
CA TRP A 341 -4.86 18.23 11.04
C TRP A 341 -4.69 16.74 10.73
N MET A 342 -4.16 15.98 11.67
CA MET A 342 -4.03 14.53 11.56
C MET A 342 -5.42 13.87 11.49
N LYS A 343 -6.38 14.25 12.35
CA LYS A 343 -7.78 13.75 12.28
C LYS A 343 -8.40 14.01 10.90
N ILE A 344 -8.25 15.23 10.37
CA ILE A 344 -8.73 15.58 9.02
C ILE A 344 -8.03 14.72 7.96
N GLY A 345 -6.72 14.54 8.07
CA GLY A 345 -5.92 13.70 7.18
C GLY A 345 -6.39 12.25 7.14
N ILE A 346 -6.70 11.66 8.30
CA ILE A 346 -7.19 10.27 8.42
C ILE A 346 -8.55 10.11 7.74
N VAL A 347 -9.48 11.06 7.92
CA VAL A 347 -10.78 11.04 7.25
C VAL A 347 -10.62 11.14 5.74
N LEU A 348 -9.80 12.09 5.25
CA LEU A 348 -9.53 12.24 3.82
C LEU A 348 -8.91 10.99 3.21
N PHE A 349 -7.94 10.39 3.91
CA PHE A 349 -7.34 9.12 3.52
C PHE A 349 -8.41 8.01 3.45
N SER A 350 -9.26 7.88 4.46
CA SER A 350 -10.30 6.85 4.53
C SER A 350 -11.37 7.01 3.43
N ILE A 351 -11.72 8.24 3.07
CA ILE A 351 -12.61 8.54 1.93
C ILE A 351 -11.95 8.09 0.63
N LEU A 352 -10.70 8.50 0.38
CA LEU A 352 -9.98 8.13 -0.83
C LEU A 352 -9.81 6.61 -0.92
N TRP A 353 -9.41 5.97 0.17
CA TRP A 353 -9.26 4.53 0.28
C TRP A 353 -10.57 3.81 -0.07
N SER A 354 -11.70 4.25 0.51
CA SER A 354 -13.03 3.70 0.20
C SER A 354 -13.42 3.88 -1.27
N ILE A 355 -13.16 5.05 -1.86
CA ILE A 355 -13.47 5.32 -3.28
C ILE A 355 -12.64 4.42 -4.20
N PHE A 356 -11.32 4.32 -3.96
CA PHE A 356 -10.45 3.48 -4.79
C PHE A 356 -10.78 2.01 -4.64
N ALA A 357 -11.05 1.55 -3.42
CA ALA A 357 -11.45 0.18 -3.15
C ALA A 357 -12.80 -0.16 -3.81
N PHE A 358 -13.79 0.72 -3.71
CA PHE A 358 -15.08 0.57 -4.39
C PHE A 358 -14.94 0.52 -5.92
N ARG A 359 -14.13 1.40 -6.51
CA ARG A 359 -13.90 1.41 -7.97
C ARG A 359 -13.27 0.09 -8.45
N LYS A 360 -12.28 -0.43 -7.72
CA LYS A 360 -11.65 -1.72 -8.04
C LYS A 360 -12.63 -2.88 -7.87
N TRP A 361 -13.37 -2.91 -6.76
CA TRP A 361 -14.38 -3.92 -6.49
C TRP A 361 -15.45 -3.95 -7.57
N LYS A 362 -15.99 -2.78 -7.95
CA LYS A 362 -17.01 -2.65 -9.00
C LYS A 362 -16.52 -3.14 -10.36
N LEU A 363 -15.30 -2.77 -10.75
CA LEU A 363 -14.72 -3.24 -12.02
C LEU A 363 -14.68 -4.77 -12.07
N MET A 364 -14.30 -5.41 -10.96
CA MET A 364 -14.11 -6.85 -10.94
C MET A 364 -15.43 -7.62 -10.80
N HIS A 365 -16.38 -7.14 -10.01
CA HIS A 365 -17.71 -7.75 -9.95
C HIS A 365 -18.44 -7.67 -11.29
N ASN A 366 -18.28 -6.58 -12.05
CA ASN A 366 -18.84 -6.52 -13.40
C ASN A 366 -18.33 -7.64 -14.32
N ILE A 367 -17.08 -8.10 -14.12
CA ILE A 367 -16.48 -9.19 -14.89
C ILE A 367 -17.04 -10.53 -14.40
N ILE A 368 -16.99 -10.79 -13.08
CA ILE A 368 -17.46 -12.05 -12.48
C ILE A 368 -18.97 -12.27 -12.65
N ASP A 369 -19.77 -11.21 -12.59
CA ASP A 369 -21.23 -11.28 -12.68
C ASP A 369 -21.72 -11.46 -14.13
N THR A 370 -20.82 -11.42 -15.13
CA THR A 370 -21.15 -11.72 -16.52
C THR A 370 -20.96 -13.22 -16.77
N PRO A 371 -22.01 -13.97 -17.13
CA PRO A 371 -21.88 -15.41 -17.34
C PRO A 371 -21.12 -15.70 -18.63
N SER A 372 -19.98 -16.39 -18.51
CA SER A 372 -19.20 -16.84 -19.66
C SER A 372 -19.97 -17.89 -20.48
N SER A 373 -19.99 -17.71 -21.80
CA SER A 373 -20.68 -18.60 -22.72
C SER A 373 -19.72 -19.62 -23.34
N ARG A 374 -20.20 -20.83 -23.61
CA ARG A 374 -19.48 -21.81 -24.44
C ARG A 374 -19.60 -21.46 -25.91
N VAL A 375 -18.51 -21.57 -26.65
CA VAL A 375 -18.43 -21.24 -28.08
C VAL A 375 -19.44 -22.03 -28.90
N ARG A 376 -19.58 -23.34 -28.63
CA ARG A 376 -20.51 -24.21 -29.37
C ARG A 376 -21.97 -23.78 -29.30
N SER A 377 -22.37 -23.09 -28.23
CA SER A 377 -23.76 -22.73 -27.94
C SER A 377 -23.96 -21.23 -27.72
N VAL A 378 -23.01 -20.40 -28.13
CA VAL A 378 -23.10 -18.95 -27.95
C VAL A 378 -24.25 -18.38 -28.79
N ALA A 379 -25.04 -17.49 -28.19
CA ALA A 379 -26.14 -16.81 -28.87
C ALA A 379 -25.66 -15.53 -29.56
N VAL A 380 -26.42 -15.08 -30.57
CA VAL A 380 -26.22 -13.76 -31.18
C VAL A 380 -26.56 -12.67 -30.15
N GLY A 381 -25.68 -11.69 -29.98
CA GLY A 381 -25.81 -10.63 -28.98
C GLY A 381 -24.54 -10.44 -28.15
N PRO A 382 -24.63 -9.71 -27.02
CA PRO A 382 -23.54 -9.60 -26.05
C PRO A 382 -23.14 -10.98 -25.55
N ALA A 383 -21.85 -11.32 -25.60
CA ALA A 383 -21.33 -12.54 -25.00
C ALA A 383 -19.93 -12.34 -24.44
N GLU A 384 -19.67 -13.07 -23.35
CA GLU A 384 -18.34 -13.27 -22.81
C GLU A 384 -17.84 -14.65 -23.22
N LEU A 385 -16.61 -14.70 -23.73
CA LEU A 385 -15.96 -15.91 -24.23
C LEU A 385 -14.52 -15.96 -23.70
N VAL A 386 -14.11 -17.15 -23.26
CA VAL A 386 -12.74 -17.42 -22.81
C VAL A 386 -12.20 -18.59 -23.62
N GLY A 387 -10.99 -18.45 -24.15
CA GLY A 387 -10.42 -19.48 -25.02
C GLY A 387 -8.95 -19.30 -25.31
N GLN A 388 -8.45 -20.17 -26.18
CA GLN A 388 -7.12 -20.08 -26.78
C GLN A 388 -7.22 -19.39 -28.15
N VAL A 389 -6.28 -18.49 -28.42
CA VAL A 389 -6.10 -17.91 -29.76
C VAL A 389 -5.57 -18.99 -30.69
N ARG A 390 -6.30 -19.29 -31.75
CA ARG A 390 -5.89 -20.19 -32.84
C ARG A 390 -5.88 -19.43 -34.18
N PRO A 391 -5.07 -19.89 -35.15
CA PRO A 391 -5.02 -19.29 -36.48
C PRO A 391 -6.40 -19.19 -37.11
N GLY A 392 -6.71 -18.03 -37.66
CA GLY A 392 -7.89 -17.85 -38.48
C GLY A 392 -7.77 -18.57 -39.82
N PRO A 393 -8.82 -18.51 -40.65
CA PRO A 393 -8.82 -19.06 -42.00
C PRO A 393 -7.70 -18.50 -42.90
N LYS A 394 -7.34 -17.23 -42.70
CA LYS A 394 -6.22 -16.54 -43.39
C LYS A 394 -4.86 -16.76 -42.69
N GLY A 395 -4.80 -17.69 -41.75
CA GLY A 395 -3.65 -17.98 -40.91
C GLY A 395 -3.21 -16.82 -40.01
N THR A 396 -2.02 -16.97 -39.44
CA THR A 396 -1.33 -15.94 -38.64
C THR A 396 -0.46 -15.04 -39.51
N MET A 397 -0.08 -13.87 -38.99
CA MET A 397 0.79 -12.92 -39.68
C MET A 397 2.24 -12.95 -39.18
N SER A 398 3.14 -12.46 -40.04
CA SER A 398 4.53 -12.13 -39.69
C SER A 398 4.68 -10.61 -39.66
N VAL A 399 5.30 -10.08 -38.61
CA VAL A 399 5.47 -8.63 -38.39
C VAL A 399 6.95 -8.30 -38.31
N ASP A 400 7.43 -7.43 -39.21
CA ASP A 400 8.80 -6.91 -39.20
C ASP A 400 8.84 -5.57 -38.44
N VAL A 401 9.22 -5.60 -37.16
CA VAL A 401 9.18 -4.43 -36.28
C VAL A 401 10.16 -3.35 -36.75
N GLY A 402 9.65 -2.14 -36.96
CA GLY A 402 10.43 -1.03 -37.52
C GLY A 402 10.90 -1.28 -38.96
N GLY A 403 10.27 -2.21 -39.69
CA GLY A 403 10.59 -2.52 -41.09
C GLY A 403 11.89 -3.30 -41.30
N SER A 404 12.38 -4.02 -40.29
CA SER A 404 13.58 -4.86 -40.40
C SER A 404 13.26 -6.33 -40.14
N SER A 405 13.71 -7.20 -41.04
CA SER A 405 13.62 -8.66 -40.89
C SER A 405 14.39 -9.21 -39.68
N SER A 406 15.38 -8.48 -39.17
CA SER A 406 16.10 -8.84 -37.94
C SER A 406 15.24 -8.74 -36.67
N ARG A 407 14.07 -8.08 -36.76
CA ARG A 407 13.10 -7.89 -35.68
C ARG A 407 11.74 -8.46 -36.08
N ARG A 408 11.78 -9.63 -36.73
CA ARG A 408 10.59 -10.36 -37.16
C ARG A 408 9.94 -11.06 -35.97
N VAL A 409 8.61 -11.05 -35.97
CA VAL A 409 7.77 -11.83 -35.05
C VAL A 409 6.71 -12.55 -35.86
N GLN A 410 6.68 -13.87 -35.79
CA GLN A 410 5.68 -14.71 -36.45
C GLN A 410 4.57 -15.17 -35.49
N GLY A 411 3.53 -15.81 -36.02
CA GLY A 411 2.42 -16.34 -35.22
C GLY A 411 1.46 -15.29 -34.66
N VAL A 412 1.54 -14.06 -35.19
CA VAL A 412 0.78 -12.90 -34.67
C VAL A 412 -0.66 -12.94 -35.19
N VAL A 413 -1.63 -12.55 -34.36
CA VAL A 413 -3.02 -12.26 -34.79
C VAL A 413 -3.38 -10.78 -34.58
N SER A 414 -2.76 -10.13 -33.61
CA SER A 414 -2.87 -8.68 -33.42
C SER A 414 -1.56 -8.14 -32.86
N PHE A 415 -1.14 -6.96 -33.30
CA PHE A 415 0.09 -6.33 -32.80
C PHE A 415 -0.04 -4.82 -32.71
N ARG A 416 0.84 -4.26 -31.88
CA ARG A 416 1.25 -2.87 -31.96
C ARG A 416 2.74 -2.79 -31.65
N TRP A 417 3.46 -1.91 -32.33
CA TRP A 417 4.84 -1.61 -31.97
C TRP A 417 5.09 -0.11 -31.96
N LYS A 418 6.10 0.30 -31.21
CA LYS A 418 6.62 1.67 -31.23
C LYS A 418 8.13 1.69 -31.33
N GLU A 419 8.62 2.66 -32.07
CA GLU A 419 10.02 3.02 -32.23
C GLU A 419 10.27 4.32 -31.48
N GLU A 420 11.25 4.30 -30.58
CA GLU A 420 11.59 5.43 -29.72
C GLU A 420 13.06 5.80 -29.85
N GLU A 421 13.33 7.10 -29.86
CA GLU A 421 14.67 7.67 -29.87
C GLU A 421 14.97 8.32 -28.51
N ARG A 422 16.19 8.13 -28.00
CA ARG A 422 16.69 8.74 -26.77
C ARG A 422 17.16 10.16 -27.08
N VAL A 423 16.37 11.15 -26.65
CA VAL A 423 16.69 12.57 -26.82
C VAL A 423 17.10 13.15 -25.48
N CYS A 424 18.29 13.75 -25.43
CA CYS A 424 18.82 14.41 -24.24
C CYS A 424 18.79 15.93 -24.43
N SER A 425 18.23 16.64 -23.46
CA SER A 425 18.26 18.11 -23.36
C SER A 425 19.11 18.52 -22.15
N LYS A 426 19.80 19.65 -22.26
CA LYS A 426 20.48 20.30 -21.12
C LYS A 426 19.63 21.48 -20.67
N ASP A 427 19.42 21.60 -19.36
CA ASP A 427 18.79 22.77 -18.78
C ASP A 427 19.78 23.96 -18.69
N LYS A 428 19.28 25.14 -18.31
CA LYS A 428 20.08 26.36 -18.09
C LYS A 428 21.20 26.15 -17.07
N ASP A 429 21.00 25.24 -16.11
CA ASP A 429 21.98 24.87 -15.08
C ASP A 429 22.95 23.75 -15.53
N GLY A 430 22.93 23.37 -16.82
CA GLY A 430 23.82 22.34 -17.37
C GLY A 430 23.42 20.89 -17.06
N LYS A 431 22.36 20.66 -16.27
CA LYS A 431 21.84 19.32 -15.95
C LYS A 431 21.24 18.66 -17.19
N GLN A 432 21.76 17.49 -17.56
CA GLN A 432 21.29 16.72 -18.72
C GLN A 432 20.14 15.79 -18.33
N SER A 433 18.97 15.98 -18.95
CA SER A 433 17.82 15.08 -18.83
C SER A 433 17.59 14.36 -20.16
N CYS A 434 17.57 13.02 -20.14
CA CYS A 434 17.28 12.22 -21.32
C CYS A 434 15.87 11.61 -21.22
N LYS A 435 15.10 11.68 -22.31
CA LYS A 435 13.78 11.06 -22.43
C LYS A 435 13.66 10.28 -23.72
N TRP A 436 12.91 9.18 -23.68
CA TRP A 436 12.53 8.43 -24.87
C TRP A 436 11.38 9.14 -25.57
N VAL A 437 11.55 9.43 -26.86
CA VAL A 437 10.55 10.10 -27.69
C VAL A 437 10.10 9.15 -28.80
N THR A 438 8.80 8.85 -28.84
CA THR A 438 8.22 8.02 -29.90
C THR A 438 8.36 8.71 -31.26
N ARG A 439 8.94 7.99 -32.22
CA ARG A 439 9.13 8.46 -33.61
C ARG A 439 8.15 7.81 -34.57
N ARG A 440 7.91 6.51 -34.42
CA ARG A 440 6.98 5.75 -35.25
C ARG A 440 6.20 4.76 -34.41
N THR A 441 4.98 4.51 -34.83
CA THR A 441 4.13 3.46 -34.29
C THR A 441 3.40 2.79 -35.43
N ASP A 442 3.11 1.51 -35.27
CA ASP A 442 2.25 0.79 -36.20
C ASP A 442 1.39 -0.21 -35.41
N LYS A 443 0.24 -0.55 -35.97
CA LYS A 443 -0.69 -1.52 -35.39
C LYS A 443 -1.42 -2.25 -36.50
N GLY A 444 -1.78 -3.50 -36.24
CA GLY A 444 -2.56 -4.29 -37.17
C GLY A 444 -3.14 -5.53 -36.51
N GLY A 445 -4.12 -6.11 -37.17
CA GLY A 445 -4.78 -7.33 -36.72
C GLY A 445 -5.31 -8.12 -37.89
N ARG A 446 -5.48 -9.42 -37.67
CA ARG A 446 -6.11 -10.36 -38.58
C ARG A 446 -7.08 -11.20 -37.77
N GLU A 447 -8.18 -11.55 -38.41
CA GLU A 447 -9.21 -12.40 -37.83
C GLU A 447 -8.58 -13.71 -37.35
N PHE A 448 -8.93 -14.11 -36.14
CA PHE A 448 -8.43 -15.32 -35.50
C PHE A 448 -9.57 -16.12 -34.90
N ILE A 449 -9.27 -17.34 -34.48
CA ILE A 449 -10.26 -18.24 -33.88
C ILE A 449 -10.05 -18.21 -32.37
N LEU A 450 -11.09 -17.84 -31.63
CA LEU A 450 -11.14 -18.11 -30.20
C LEU A 450 -11.71 -19.52 -30.02
N HIS A 451 -10.94 -20.40 -29.38
CA HIS A 451 -11.34 -21.79 -29.19
C HIS A 451 -11.39 -22.16 -27.70
N ASP A 452 -12.55 -22.59 -27.22
CA ASP A 452 -12.77 -22.96 -25.81
C ASP A 452 -12.67 -24.47 -25.54
N GLY A 453 -12.46 -25.27 -26.59
CA GLY A 453 -12.41 -26.73 -26.55
C GLY A 453 -13.66 -27.40 -27.11
N THR A 454 -14.83 -26.76 -26.95
CA THR A 454 -16.11 -27.20 -27.51
C THR A 454 -16.32 -26.75 -28.95
N GLY A 455 -15.62 -25.71 -29.38
CA GLY A 455 -15.55 -25.26 -30.77
C GLY A 455 -14.75 -23.96 -30.92
N GLY A 456 -14.58 -23.53 -32.16
CA GLY A 456 -13.94 -22.26 -32.50
C GLY A 456 -14.94 -21.21 -32.98
N ILE A 457 -14.72 -19.93 -32.68
CA ILE A 457 -15.48 -18.81 -33.23
C ILE A 457 -14.54 -17.74 -33.75
N LEU A 458 -14.93 -17.10 -34.86
CA LEU A 458 -14.13 -16.06 -35.48
C LEU A 458 -14.19 -14.76 -34.66
N VAL A 459 -13.05 -14.12 -34.44
CA VAL A 459 -12.94 -12.84 -33.75
C VAL A 459 -12.20 -11.86 -34.66
N ASP A 460 -12.77 -10.67 -34.86
CA ASP A 460 -12.12 -9.60 -35.63
C ASP A 460 -11.46 -8.56 -34.72
N PRO A 461 -10.16 -8.69 -34.40
CA PRO A 461 -9.48 -7.80 -33.46
C PRO A 461 -9.44 -6.33 -33.92
N ASN A 462 -9.65 -6.04 -35.20
CA ASN A 462 -9.62 -4.67 -35.72
C ASN A 462 -10.89 -3.87 -35.38
N SER A 463 -11.96 -4.56 -35.00
CA SER A 463 -13.22 -3.94 -34.57
C SER A 463 -13.19 -3.40 -33.13
N TRP A 464 -12.13 -3.67 -32.35
CA TRP A 464 -11.94 -3.12 -31.01
C TRP A 464 -11.09 -1.85 -31.04
N ASP A 465 -11.53 -0.81 -30.33
CA ASP A 465 -10.76 0.42 -30.14
C ASP A 465 -9.40 0.17 -29.45
N LYS A 466 -9.40 -0.76 -28.49
CA LYS A 466 -8.23 -1.15 -27.70
C LYS A 466 -8.23 -2.65 -27.47
N VAL A 467 -7.11 -3.28 -27.81
CA VAL A 467 -6.79 -4.67 -27.49
C VAL A 467 -5.70 -4.68 -26.43
N ASN A 468 -5.98 -5.30 -25.28
CA ASN A 468 -4.99 -5.49 -24.24
C ASN A 468 -4.17 -6.76 -24.53
N MET A 469 -2.90 -6.58 -24.88
CA MET A 469 -1.97 -7.65 -25.24
C MET A 469 -1.08 -8.09 -24.07
N GLY A 470 -1.33 -7.57 -22.87
CA GLY A 470 -0.48 -7.75 -21.69
C GLY A 470 0.85 -7.01 -21.77
N GLY A 471 1.89 -7.62 -21.19
CA GLY A 471 3.25 -7.11 -21.20
C GLY A 471 3.79 -6.94 -22.62
N SER A 472 4.84 -6.13 -22.77
CA SER A 472 5.56 -6.10 -24.04
C SER A 472 6.16 -7.47 -24.32
N LEU A 473 5.98 -7.98 -25.53
CA LEU A 473 6.58 -9.23 -25.95
C LEU A 473 8.11 -9.13 -25.91
N PHE A 474 8.67 -8.06 -26.47
CA PHE A 474 10.11 -7.83 -26.47
C PHE A 474 10.47 -6.36 -26.70
N THR A 475 11.66 -5.96 -26.23
CA THR A 475 12.25 -4.65 -26.55
C THR A 475 13.65 -4.81 -27.12
N TRP A 476 13.82 -4.46 -28.40
CA TRP A 476 15.14 -4.36 -29.03
C TRP A 476 15.76 -3.01 -28.72
N GLY A 477 17.05 -2.97 -28.38
CA GLY A 477 17.82 -1.74 -28.16
C GLY A 477 19.02 -1.64 -29.08
N ALA A 478 19.23 -0.46 -29.69
CA ALA A 478 20.44 -0.15 -30.45
C ALA A 478 20.85 1.32 -30.24
N SER A 479 21.93 1.54 -29.48
CA SER A 479 22.45 2.88 -29.16
C SER A 479 21.37 3.82 -28.59
N ASN A 480 20.92 4.80 -29.39
CA ASN A 480 19.90 5.78 -29.00
C ASN A 480 18.48 5.37 -29.42
N TRP A 481 18.28 4.15 -29.92
CA TRP A 481 16.99 3.68 -30.39
C TRP A 481 16.53 2.47 -29.62
N ARG A 482 15.22 2.39 -29.40
CA ARG A 482 14.58 1.17 -28.92
C ARG A 482 13.27 0.92 -29.68
N TRP A 483 12.97 -0.36 -29.87
CA TRP A 483 11.73 -0.81 -30.47
C TRP A 483 11.04 -1.75 -29.50
N THR A 484 9.80 -1.43 -29.13
CA THR A 484 8.99 -2.27 -28.26
C THR A 484 7.78 -2.77 -29.02
N VAL A 485 7.51 -4.06 -28.93
CA VAL A 485 6.36 -4.71 -29.56
C VAL A 485 5.46 -5.36 -28.52
N TRP A 486 4.16 -5.28 -28.77
CA TRP A 486 3.11 -6.03 -28.07
C TRP A 486 2.36 -6.85 -29.11
N VAL A 487 2.02 -8.08 -28.74
CA VAL A 487 1.43 -9.06 -29.63
C VAL A 487 0.32 -9.80 -28.88
N LEU A 488 -0.74 -10.14 -29.60
CA LEU A 488 -1.58 -11.30 -29.32
C LEU A 488 -1.24 -12.34 -30.40
N ALA A 489 -0.83 -13.54 -30.01
CA ALA A 489 -0.32 -14.58 -30.91
C ALA A 489 -1.10 -15.89 -30.76
N ALA A 490 -0.99 -16.76 -31.76
CA ALA A 490 -1.54 -18.10 -31.69
C ALA A 490 -0.92 -18.89 -30.52
N GLY A 491 -1.79 -19.50 -29.72
CA GLY A 491 -1.46 -20.15 -28.45
C GLY A 491 -1.75 -19.29 -27.22
N ASP A 492 -1.87 -17.97 -27.34
CA ASP A 492 -2.14 -17.09 -26.19
C ASP A 492 -3.55 -17.37 -25.59
N PRO A 493 -3.72 -17.20 -24.27
CA PRO A 493 -5.04 -17.16 -23.67
C PRO A 493 -5.73 -15.86 -24.06
N VAL A 494 -7.04 -15.91 -24.30
CA VAL A 494 -7.82 -14.71 -24.62
C VAL A 494 -9.16 -14.72 -23.89
N TYR A 495 -9.44 -13.57 -23.29
CA TYR A 495 -10.72 -13.18 -22.73
C TYR A 495 -11.35 -12.16 -23.68
N CYS A 496 -12.57 -12.44 -24.12
CA CYS A 496 -13.29 -11.64 -25.08
C CYS A 496 -14.69 -11.33 -24.56
N LEU A 497 -14.94 -10.05 -24.30
CA LEU A 497 -16.28 -9.50 -24.10
C LEU A 497 -16.62 -8.65 -25.31
N GLY A 498 -17.60 -9.09 -26.09
CA GLY A 498 -17.95 -8.46 -27.35
C GLY A 498 -19.35 -8.82 -27.82
N ARG A 499 -19.69 -8.38 -29.02
CA ARG A 499 -20.96 -8.71 -29.66
C ARG A 499 -20.77 -9.81 -30.68
N VAL A 500 -21.53 -10.88 -30.52
CA VAL A 500 -21.64 -11.99 -31.45
C VAL A 500 -22.65 -11.61 -32.53
N GLU A 501 -22.21 -11.66 -33.78
CA GLU A 501 -22.98 -11.29 -34.97
C GLU A 501 -22.99 -12.45 -35.97
N THR A 502 -24.04 -12.53 -36.78
CA THR A 502 -24.08 -13.48 -37.89
C THR A 502 -23.26 -12.95 -39.06
N ARG A 503 -22.36 -13.76 -39.59
CA ARG A 503 -21.57 -13.44 -40.79
C ARG A 503 -22.48 -13.31 -42.00
N THR A 504 -22.30 -12.23 -42.75
CA THR A 504 -22.95 -12.03 -44.05
C THR A 504 -22.49 -13.09 -45.04
N HIS A 505 -23.19 -13.25 -46.17
CA HIS A 505 -22.84 -14.27 -47.17
C HIS A 505 -21.43 -14.05 -47.74
N ASP A 506 -21.05 -12.79 -47.96
CA ASP A 506 -19.76 -12.40 -48.55
C ASP A 506 -18.58 -12.54 -47.57
N GLU A 507 -18.86 -12.53 -46.27
CA GLU A 507 -17.84 -12.71 -45.22
C GLU A 507 -17.53 -14.18 -44.94
N ARG A 508 -18.33 -15.13 -45.46
CA ARG A 508 -18.14 -16.56 -45.22
C ARG A 508 -17.03 -17.10 -46.09
N GLU A 509 -16.20 -17.97 -45.53
CA GLU A 509 -15.22 -18.71 -46.32
C GLU A 509 -15.91 -19.65 -47.29
N GLU A 510 -15.28 -19.83 -48.46
CA GLU A 510 -15.68 -20.86 -49.41
C GLU A 510 -15.55 -22.24 -48.76
N GLY A 511 -16.62 -23.05 -48.78
CA GLY A 511 -16.60 -24.40 -48.21
C GLY A 511 -16.82 -24.48 -46.70
N ILE A 512 -17.22 -23.39 -46.04
CA ILE A 512 -17.53 -23.41 -44.60
C ILE A 512 -18.65 -24.42 -44.28
N ASP A 513 -18.45 -25.22 -43.23
CA ASP A 513 -19.45 -26.17 -42.77
C ASP A 513 -20.61 -25.44 -42.07
N THR A 514 -21.70 -25.25 -42.82
CA THR A 514 -22.92 -24.59 -42.34
C THR A 514 -23.69 -25.40 -41.28
N THR A 515 -23.33 -26.66 -41.04
CA THR A 515 -23.93 -27.47 -39.96
C THR A 515 -23.38 -27.12 -38.58
N ILE A 516 -22.22 -26.46 -38.52
CA ILE A 516 -21.58 -25.97 -37.30
C ILE A 516 -22.10 -24.54 -37.02
N PRO A 517 -22.97 -24.32 -36.02
CA PRO A 517 -23.62 -23.00 -35.85
C PRO A 517 -22.62 -21.87 -35.58
N ASN A 518 -21.58 -22.14 -34.78
CA ASN A 518 -20.54 -21.19 -34.43
C ASN A 518 -19.64 -20.79 -35.62
N SER A 519 -19.60 -21.56 -36.70
CA SER A 519 -18.84 -21.18 -37.92
C SER A 519 -19.47 -19.98 -38.64
N LEU A 520 -20.77 -19.80 -38.47
CA LEU A 520 -21.57 -18.74 -39.08
C LEU A 520 -21.53 -17.43 -38.27
N LEU A 521 -20.82 -17.41 -37.14
CA LEU A 521 -20.77 -16.29 -36.21
C LEU A 521 -19.39 -15.62 -36.21
N VAL A 522 -19.37 -14.34 -35.88
CA VAL A 522 -18.16 -13.53 -35.67
C VAL A 522 -18.35 -12.63 -34.46
N VAL A 523 -17.30 -12.48 -33.66
CA VAL A 523 -17.29 -11.58 -32.50
C VAL A 523 -16.61 -10.27 -32.88
N ARG A 524 -17.27 -9.16 -32.56
CA ARG A 524 -16.77 -7.79 -32.82
C ARG A 524 -16.85 -6.89 -31.59
N GLY A 525 -15.98 -5.88 -31.56
CA GLY A 525 -15.90 -4.85 -30.52
C GLY A 525 -16.90 -3.70 -30.69
N ASN A 526 -18.04 -3.94 -31.34
CA ASN A 526 -19.07 -2.91 -31.55
C ASN A 526 -19.74 -2.57 -30.22
N GLN A 527 -19.59 -1.32 -29.76
CA GLN A 527 -20.24 -0.83 -28.54
C GLN A 527 -21.72 -0.51 -28.81
N ASP A 528 -22.63 -1.27 -28.22
CA ASP A 528 -24.03 -0.84 -28.05
C ASP A 528 -24.20 0.00 -26.78
N ILE A 529 -25.33 0.71 -26.71
CA ILE A 529 -25.73 1.46 -25.52
C ILE A 529 -25.77 0.51 -24.31
N GLY A 530 -24.83 0.68 -23.38
CA GLY A 530 -24.78 -0.06 -22.12
C GLY A 530 -23.86 -1.28 -22.08
N MET A 531 -23.15 -1.62 -23.17
CA MET A 531 -22.21 -2.75 -23.18
C MET A 531 -20.76 -2.28 -23.10
N GLN A 532 -19.97 -2.87 -22.20
CA GLN A 532 -18.51 -2.75 -22.22
C GLN A 532 -17.94 -3.82 -23.14
N VAL A 533 -16.95 -3.46 -23.96
CA VAL A 533 -16.26 -4.40 -24.85
C VAL A 533 -14.79 -4.48 -24.47
N HIS A 534 -14.28 -5.71 -24.35
CA HIS A 534 -12.91 -5.99 -23.93
C HIS A 534 -12.33 -7.12 -24.78
N LEU A 535 -11.16 -6.90 -25.35
CA LEU A 535 -10.34 -7.98 -25.90
C LEU A 535 -9.01 -7.98 -25.16
N HIS A 536 -8.77 -9.03 -24.38
CA HIS A 536 -7.70 -9.09 -23.40
C HIS A 536 -6.95 -10.42 -23.49
N ARG A 537 -5.61 -10.38 -23.55
CA ARG A 537 -4.76 -11.56 -23.38
C ARG A 537 -4.84 -12.03 -21.93
N GLY A 538 -5.16 -13.29 -21.68
CA GLY A 538 -5.39 -13.85 -20.35
C GLY A 538 -6.76 -14.50 -20.26
N THR A 539 -6.96 -15.31 -19.22
CA THR A 539 -8.24 -15.93 -18.86
C THR A 539 -8.88 -15.16 -17.70
N GLU A 540 -10.10 -15.56 -17.29
CA GLU A 540 -10.72 -15.02 -16.07
C GLU A 540 -9.79 -15.20 -14.86
N LEU A 541 -9.04 -16.31 -14.78
CA LEU A 541 -8.08 -16.57 -13.71
C LEU A 541 -7.01 -15.48 -13.58
N SER A 542 -6.55 -14.94 -14.70
CA SER A 542 -5.56 -13.86 -14.71
C SER A 542 -6.17 -12.53 -14.24
N LEU A 543 -7.45 -12.29 -14.50
CA LEU A 543 -8.17 -11.10 -14.06
C LEU A 543 -8.43 -11.15 -12.55
N ILE A 544 -8.88 -12.30 -12.04
CA ILE A 544 -9.21 -12.49 -10.62
C ILE A 544 -7.99 -12.59 -9.70
N ALA A 545 -6.78 -12.75 -10.24
CA ALA A 545 -5.57 -12.73 -9.42
C ALA A 545 -5.46 -11.45 -8.58
N GLY A 546 -5.96 -10.33 -9.10
CA GLY A 546 -6.02 -9.04 -8.41
C GLY A 546 -7.22 -8.85 -7.47
N LEU A 547 -8.05 -9.87 -7.23
CA LEU A 547 -9.23 -9.77 -6.38
C LEU A 547 -8.90 -9.72 -4.89
N ARG A 548 -9.60 -8.83 -4.21
CA ARG A 548 -9.78 -8.87 -2.75
C ARG A 548 -11.22 -9.27 -2.45
N SER A 549 -11.46 -9.84 -1.27
CA SER A 549 -12.82 -10.14 -0.83
C SER A 549 -13.66 -8.87 -0.72
N THR A 550 -14.98 -9.02 -0.80
CA THR A 550 -15.92 -7.91 -0.54
C THR A 550 -15.71 -7.32 0.85
N THR A 551 -15.31 -8.13 1.83
CA THR A 551 -14.98 -7.65 3.18
C THR A 551 -13.79 -6.69 3.16
N GLU A 552 -12.67 -7.07 2.54
CA GLU A 552 -11.49 -6.20 2.45
C GLU A 552 -11.70 -4.97 1.55
N ALA A 553 -12.46 -5.14 0.47
CA ALA A 553 -12.62 -4.10 -0.55
C ALA A 553 -13.72 -3.08 -0.23
N ILE A 554 -14.72 -3.46 0.57
CA ILE A 554 -15.89 -2.62 0.85
C ILE A 554 -16.13 -2.46 2.35
N VAL A 555 -16.29 -3.57 3.08
CA VAL A 555 -16.73 -3.51 4.48
C VAL A 555 -15.68 -2.82 5.35
N VAL A 556 -14.42 -3.23 5.27
CA VAL A 556 -13.34 -2.67 6.10
C VAL A 556 -13.13 -1.17 5.81
N PRO A 557 -12.95 -0.70 4.57
CA PRO A 557 -12.81 0.73 4.29
C PRO A 557 -14.00 1.58 4.78
N ILE A 558 -15.24 1.09 4.60
CA ILE A 558 -16.43 1.82 5.06
C ILE A 558 -16.47 1.88 6.58
N VAL A 559 -16.22 0.76 7.27
CA VAL A 559 -16.18 0.73 8.74
C VAL A 559 -15.09 1.65 9.26
N MET A 560 -13.89 1.62 8.69
CA MET A 560 -12.78 2.51 9.06
C MET A 560 -13.10 3.98 8.77
N LEU A 561 -13.79 4.28 7.68
CA LEU A 561 -14.27 5.63 7.38
C LEU A 561 -15.24 6.12 8.48
N LEU A 562 -16.18 5.28 8.91
CA LEU A 562 -17.09 5.61 10.01
C LEU A 562 -16.32 5.87 11.30
N PHE A 563 -15.40 4.97 11.68
CA PHE A 563 -14.55 5.16 12.87
C PHE A 563 -13.73 6.46 12.80
N SER A 564 -13.19 6.79 11.63
CA SER A 564 -12.41 8.03 11.46
C SER A 564 -13.23 9.31 11.65
N ALA A 565 -14.55 9.25 11.45
CA ALA A 565 -15.45 10.38 11.59
C ALA A 565 -16.00 10.56 13.01
N ILE A 566 -15.96 9.52 13.85
CA ILE A 566 -16.51 9.56 15.23
C ILE A 566 -15.94 10.72 16.06
N PRO A 567 -14.62 11.01 16.04
CA PRO A 567 -14.05 12.09 16.85
C PRO A 567 -14.53 13.51 16.49
N PHE A 568 -15.27 13.68 15.39
CA PHE A 568 -15.86 14.97 15.00
C PHE A 568 -17.33 15.11 15.41
N LEU A 569 -17.94 14.04 15.93
CA LEU A 569 -19.33 14.03 16.36
C LEU A 569 -19.50 14.40 17.85
N TRP A 570 -18.40 14.53 18.59
CA TRP A 570 -18.35 14.81 20.02
C TRP A 570 -17.38 15.94 20.30
#